data_AF-A0AAV2B4Q3-F1
#
_entry.id   AF-A0AAV2B4Q3-F1
#
_cell.length_a   1.000
_cell.length_b   1.000
_cell.length_c   1.000
_cell.angle_alpha   90.00
_cell.angle_beta   90.00
_cell.angle_gamma   90.00
#
_symmetry.space_group_name_H-M   'P 1'
#
loop_
_entity.id
_entity.type
_entity.pdbx_description
1 polymer ?
#
loop_
_entity_poly.entity_id
_entity_poly.type
_entity_poly.pdbx_seq_one_letter_code
_entity_poly.pdbx_strand_id
1 'polypeptide(L)'
;MRHLLLNSDQRLKKLNDISAFVGLISMAGLAGVGAFPVSTVFWAHMLAAGVHFVFAMVYMILQTFMNHYVPEPNVLLNRLRIFFCVGVMGLLFLLVIFFPLSFFKWNKVHPGPPALKTPQDEIFGLMFSSAFFEWVMYGAFLSFMSTFSVEFRKFHLTIGVVPVSAKCDQDN
;
A
#
# COMPACT_ATOMS: atom_id res chain seq x y z
N MET A 1 9.16 -14.00 31.35
CA MET A 1 8.14 -13.98 30.28
C MET A 1 7.52 -12.57 30.09
N ARG A 2 7.03 -11.90 31.14
CA ARG A 2 6.43 -10.54 31.07
C ARG A 2 7.33 -9.44 30.48
N HIS A 3 8.64 -9.44 30.79
CA HIS A 3 9.60 -8.49 30.19
C HIS A 3 9.86 -8.75 28.69
N LEU A 4 9.76 -9.99 28.23
CA LEU A 4 9.91 -10.32 26.80
C LEU A 4 8.69 -9.83 26.01
N LEU A 5 7.49 -9.97 26.58
CA LEU A 5 6.24 -9.44 26.04
C LEU A 5 6.24 -7.90 26.00
N LEU A 6 6.65 -7.23 27.08
CA LEU A 6 6.73 -5.75 27.10
C LEU A 6 7.75 -5.20 26.09
N ASN A 7 8.90 -5.86 25.92
CA ASN A 7 9.90 -5.44 24.94
C ASN A 7 9.46 -5.73 23.49
N SER A 8 8.74 -6.83 23.25
CA SER A 8 8.13 -7.08 21.94
C SER A 8 7.06 -6.04 21.63
N ASP A 9 6.24 -5.67 22.62
CA ASP A 9 5.17 -4.67 22.45
C ASP A 9 5.73 -3.29 22.10
N GLN A 10 6.83 -2.87 22.74
CA GLN A 10 7.50 -1.60 22.41
C GLN A 10 8.10 -1.60 21.00
N ARG A 11 8.72 -2.71 20.57
CA ARG A 11 9.28 -2.84 19.22
C ARG A 11 8.17 -2.87 18.16
N LEU A 12 7.10 -3.61 18.40
CA LEU A 12 5.93 -3.66 17.52
C LEU A 12 5.24 -2.30 17.44
N LYS A 13 5.12 -1.58 18.55
CA LYS A 13 4.61 -0.21 18.53
C LYS A 13 5.45 0.70 17.63
N LYS A 14 6.78 0.68 17.77
CA LYS A 14 7.67 1.48 16.91
C LYS A 14 7.56 1.10 15.44
N LEU A 15 7.50 -0.20 15.13
CA LEU A 15 7.30 -0.68 13.76
C LEU A 15 5.94 -0.24 13.21
N ASN A 16 4.91 -0.24 14.04
CA ASN A 16 3.58 0.24 13.66
C ASN A 16 3.59 1.73 13.35
N ASP A 17 4.21 2.54 14.21
CA ASP A 17 4.35 3.99 14.01
C ASP A 17 5.15 4.29 12.72
N ILE A 18 6.25 3.55 12.48
CA ILE A 18 7.03 3.64 11.22
C ILE A 18 6.18 3.25 10.02
N SER A 19 5.45 2.13 10.11
CA SER A 19 4.59 1.67 9.02
C SER A 19 3.49 2.69 8.72
N ALA A 20 2.90 3.33 9.73
CA ALA A 20 1.91 4.37 9.54
C ALA A 20 2.49 5.57 8.77
N PHE A 21 3.70 6.01 9.13
CA PHE A 21 4.39 7.08 8.41
C PHE A 21 4.71 6.70 6.96
N VAL A 22 5.22 5.48 6.72
CA VAL A 22 5.46 4.94 5.38
C VAL A 22 4.17 4.91 4.56
N GLY A 23 3.06 4.47 5.17
CA GLY A 23 1.74 4.46 4.54
C GLY A 23 1.27 5.86 4.16
N LEU A 24 1.45 6.86 5.03
CA LEU A 24 1.11 8.25 4.73
C LEU A 24 1.90 8.80 3.54
N ILE A 25 3.20 8.51 3.45
CA ILE A 25 4.02 8.88 2.28
C ILE A 25 3.47 8.22 1.02
N SER A 26 3.14 6.93 1.08
CA SER A 26 2.54 6.22 -0.05
C SER A 26 1.23 6.86 -0.52
N MET A 27 0.35 7.25 0.41
CA MET A 27 -0.92 7.90 0.09
C MET A 27 -0.73 9.31 -0.48
N ALA A 28 0.28 10.05 -0.04
CA ALA A 28 0.65 11.32 -0.68
C ALA A 28 1.11 11.11 -2.13
N GLY A 29 1.87 10.04 -2.40
CA GLY A 29 2.22 9.62 -3.75
C GLY A 29 0.98 9.32 -4.60
N LEU A 30 0.01 8.58 -4.06
CA LEU A 30 -1.25 8.26 -4.76
C LEU A 30 -2.05 9.53 -5.11
N ALA A 31 -2.13 10.49 -4.18
CA ALA A 31 -2.76 11.78 -4.45
C ALA A 31 -2.04 12.51 -5.59
N GLY A 32 -0.71 12.44 -5.64
CA GLY A 32 0.10 12.97 -6.75
C GLY A 32 -0.19 12.28 -8.09
N VAL A 33 -0.32 10.95 -8.12
CA VAL A 33 -0.70 10.19 -9.33
C VAL A 33 -2.03 10.68 -9.89
N GLY A 34 -3.02 10.94 -9.02
CA GLY A 34 -4.32 11.49 -9.41
C GLY A 34 -4.26 12.96 -9.83
N ALA A 35 -3.39 13.76 -9.22
CA ALA A 35 -3.24 15.19 -9.52
C ALA A 35 -2.45 15.47 -10.82
N PHE A 36 -1.54 14.57 -11.19
CA PHE A 36 -0.68 14.72 -12.37
C PHE A 36 -0.92 13.60 -13.38
N PRO A 37 -1.86 13.75 -14.34
CA PRO A 37 -2.04 12.78 -15.40
C PRO A 37 -0.78 12.58 -16.26
N VAL A 38 -0.52 11.33 -16.67
CA VAL A 38 0.62 10.97 -17.56
C VAL A 38 0.64 11.82 -18.84
N SER A 39 -0.54 12.17 -19.37
CA SER A 39 -0.71 12.92 -20.60
C SER A 39 -0.33 14.41 -20.50
N THR A 40 -0.25 14.96 -19.29
CA THR A 40 0.02 16.40 -19.07
C THR A 40 1.40 16.64 -18.50
N VAL A 41 1.77 15.93 -17.42
CA VAL A 41 3.04 16.13 -16.71
C VAL A 41 3.68 14.78 -16.39
N PHE A 42 4.22 14.12 -17.43
CA PHE A 42 4.81 12.78 -17.34
C PHE A 42 5.77 12.59 -16.16
N TRP A 43 6.75 13.49 -16.00
CA TRP A 43 7.78 13.34 -14.98
C TRP A 43 7.20 13.39 -13.56
N ALA A 44 6.25 14.29 -13.31
CA ALA A 44 5.58 14.40 -12.01
C ALA A 44 4.75 13.15 -11.71
N HIS A 45 4.05 12.60 -12.71
CA HIS A 45 3.33 11.34 -12.58
C HIS A 45 4.27 10.19 -12.22
N MET A 46 5.40 10.06 -12.93
CA MET A 46 6.37 8.97 -12.69
C MET A 46 6.98 9.06 -11.29
N LEU A 47 7.30 10.26 -10.82
CA LEU A 47 7.78 10.46 -9.45
C LEU A 47 6.71 10.06 -8.43
N ALA A 48 5.49 10.54 -8.60
CA ALA A 48 4.38 10.24 -7.69
C ALA A 48 4.04 8.74 -7.64
N ALA A 49 4.03 8.08 -8.80
CA ALA A 49 3.82 6.63 -8.92
C ALA A 49 4.95 5.85 -8.24
N GLY A 50 6.21 6.26 -8.46
CA GLY A 50 7.36 5.66 -7.79
C GLY A 50 7.28 5.76 -6.27
N VAL A 51 6.94 6.94 -5.74
CA VAL A 51 6.72 7.14 -4.29
C VAL A 51 5.57 6.26 -3.80
N HIS A 52 4.42 6.25 -4.49
CA HIS A 52 3.28 5.45 -4.07
C HIS A 52 3.62 3.95 -3.99
N PHE A 53 4.09 3.36 -5.09
CA PHE A 53 4.27 1.90 -5.17
C PHE A 53 5.39 1.38 -4.28
N VAL A 54 6.51 2.11 -4.16
CA VAL A 54 7.62 1.70 -3.28
C VAL A 54 7.18 1.72 -1.82
N PHE A 55 6.59 2.83 -1.37
CA PHE A 55 6.17 2.96 0.03
C PHE A 55 4.95 2.08 0.33
N ALA A 56 4.04 1.85 -0.62
CA ALA A 56 2.95 0.88 -0.47
C ALA A 56 3.49 -0.53 -0.25
N MET A 57 4.48 -0.95 -1.03
CA MET A 57 5.10 -2.27 -0.89
C MET A 57 5.79 -2.43 0.48
N VAL A 58 6.56 -1.42 0.91
CA VAL A 58 7.19 -1.44 2.24
C VAL A 58 6.13 -1.49 3.34
N TYR A 59 5.05 -0.71 3.22
CA TYR A 59 3.91 -0.75 4.14
C TYR A 59 3.31 -2.15 4.22
N MET A 60 3.01 -2.78 3.07
CA MET A 60 2.43 -4.13 3.02
C MET A 60 3.31 -5.17 3.72
N ILE A 61 4.64 -5.13 3.47
CA ILE A 61 5.60 -6.02 4.12
C ILE A 61 5.61 -5.81 5.63
N LEU A 62 5.71 -4.56 6.09
CA LEU A 62 5.74 -4.23 7.52
C LEU A 62 4.46 -4.68 8.23
N GLN A 63 3.29 -4.40 7.65
CA GLN A 63 2.01 -4.81 8.22
C GLN A 63 1.84 -6.34 8.24
N THR A 64 2.27 -7.03 7.18
CA THR A 64 2.25 -8.50 7.14
C THR A 64 3.20 -9.10 8.17
N PHE A 65 4.39 -8.52 8.33
CA PHE A 65 5.37 -8.94 9.34
C PHE A 65 4.82 -8.76 10.75
N MET A 66 4.29 -7.59 11.10
CA MET A 66 3.73 -7.31 12.42
C MET A 66 2.57 -8.24 12.75
N ASN A 67 1.73 -8.57 11.76
CA ASN A 67 0.61 -9.49 11.95
C ASN A 67 1.02 -10.89 12.44
N HIS A 68 2.27 -11.32 12.21
CA HIS A 68 2.78 -12.58 12.72
C HIS A 68 3.00 -12.57 14.25
N TYR A 69 3.12 -11.39 14.84
CA TYR A 69 3.42 -11.21 16.28
C TYR A 69 2.20 -10.76 17.09
N VAL A 70 1.04 -10.59 16.46
CA VAL A 70 -0.21 -10.30 17.18
C VAL A 70 -0.64 -11.55 17.97
N PRO A 71 -1.12 -11.43 19.21
CA PRO A 71 -1.69 -12.54 19.95
C PRO A 71 -2.85 -13.18 19.16
N GLU A 72 -2.80 -14.51 18.99
CA GLU A 72 -3.81 -15.29 18.24
C GLU A 72 -3.98 -14.85 16.76
N PRO A 73 -2.93 -14.92 15.94
CA PRO A 73 -2.99 -14.43 14.57
C PRO A 73 -3.93 -15.30 13.74
N ASN A 74 -4.79 -14.66 12.93
CA ASN A 74 -5.59 -15.38 11.94
C ASN A 74 -4.67 -15.87 10.82
N VAL A 75 -4.27 -17.15 10.89
CA VAL A 75 -3.31 -17.78 9.96
C VAL A 75 -3.77 -17.67 8.50
N LEU A 76 -5.08 -17.77 8.24
CA LEU A 76 -5.63 -17.66 6.88
C LEU A 76 -5.45 -16.24 6.33
N LEU A 77 -5.80 -15.21 7.12
CA LEU A 77 -5.59 -13.81 6.72
C LEU A 77 -4.10 -13.50 6.54
N ASN A 78 -3.23 -14.06 7.38
CA ASN A 78 -1.80 -13.87 7.24
C ASN A 78 -1.24 -14.47 5.93
N ARG A 79 -1.69 -15.69 5.57
CA ARG A 79 -1.34 -16.31 4.28
C ARG A 79 -1.86 -15.51 3.10
N LEU A 80 -3.08 -14.98 3.20
CA LEU A 80 -3.66 -14.12 2.18
C LEU A 80 -2.86 -12.80 2.01
N ARG A 81 -2.39 -12.20 3.11
CA ARG A 81 -1.53 -11.01 3.08
C ARG A 81 -0.17 -11.27 2.43
N ILE A 82 0.44 -12.43 2.72
CA ILE A 82 1.67 -12.87 2.05
C ILE A 82 1.41 -13.05 0.54
N PHE A 83 0.30 -13.69 0.17
CA PHE A 83 -0.11 -13.83 -1.24
C PHE A 83 -0.24 -12.47 -1.93
N PHE A 84 -0.89 -11.49 -1.30
CA PHE A 84 -0.96 -10.14 -1.84
C PHE A 84 0.42 -9.47 -1.95
N CYS A 85 1.30 -9.60 -0.96
CA CYS A 85 2.66 -9.04 -1.04
C CYS A 85 3.43 -9.60 -2.25
N VAL A 86 3.43 -10.93 -2.41
CA VAL A 86 4.11 -11.59 -3.53
C VAL A 86 3.46 -11.22 -4.87
N GLY A 87 2.12 -11.19 -4.92
CA GLY A 87 1.37 -10.83 -6.12
C GLY A 87 1.60 -9.38 -6.55
N VAL A 88 1.51 -8.43 -5.63
CA VAL A 88 1.78 -6.99 -5.88
C VAL A 88 3.23 -6.80 -6.32
N MET A 89 4.20 -7.47 -5.68
CA MET A 89 5.60 -7.42 -6.10
C MET A 89 5.81 -7.94 -7.53
N GLY A 90 5.15 -9.05 -7.88
CA GLY A 90 5.19 -9.59 -9.24
C GLY A 90 4.56 -8.64 -10.26
N LEU A 91 3.41 -8.06 -9.95
CA LEU A 91 2.74 -7.09 -10.82
C LEU A 91 3.54 -5.80 -10.97
N LEU A 92 4.19 -5.32 -9.90
CA LEU A 92 5.09 -4.17 -9.95
C LEU A 92 6.28 -4.44 -10.86
N PHE A 93 6.87 -5.64 -10.80
CA PHE A 93 7.95 -6.06 -11.69
C PHE A 93 7.50 -6.06 -13.16
N LEU A 94 6.30 -6.60 -13.45
CA LEU A 94 5.73 -6.56 -14.79
C LEU A 94 5.49 -5.11 -15.25
N LEU A 95 4.97 -4.24 -14.38
CA LEU A 95 4.73 -2.84 -14.71
C LEU A 95 6.02 -2.10 -15.08
N VAL A 96 7.10 -2.30 -14.30
CA VAL A 96 8.43 -1.72 -14.55
C VAL A 96 9.02 -2.16 -15.89
N ILE A 97 8.59 -3.31 -16.44
CA ILE A 97 9.01 -3.79 -17.76
C ILE A 97 8.09 -3.27 -18.87
N PHE A 98 6.78 -3.50 -18.74
CA PHE A 98 5.82 -3.24 -19.80
C PHE A 98 5.59 -1.74 -20.04
N PHE A 99 5.61 -0.92 -18.99
CA PHE A 99 5.36 0.52 -19.13
C PHE A 99 6.48 1.24 -19.90
N PRO A 100 7.77 1.12 -19.54
CA PRO A 100 8.82 1.76 -20.33
C PRO A 100 8.89 1.21 -21.75
N LEU A 101 8.73 -0.11 -21.93
CA LEU A 101 8.74 -0.73 -23.25
C LEU A 101 7.63 -0.18 -24.16
N SER A 102 6.41 -0.04 -23.63
CA SER A 102 5.27 0.52 -24.37
C SER A 102 5.49 2.01 -24.66
N PHE A 103 5.96 2.77 -23.67
CA PHE A 103 6.22 4.22 -23.80
C PHE A 103 7.32 4.54 -24.82
N PHE A 104 8.46 3.86 -24.77
CA PHE A 104 9.56 4.11 -25.72
C PHE A 104 9.19 3.71 -27.14
N LYS A 105 8.50 2.58 -27.33
CA LYS A 105 8.00 2.18 -28.65
C LYS A 105 6.99 3.20 -29.17
N TRP A 106 6.07 3.64 -28.32
CA TRP A 106 5.05 4.61 -28.69
C TRP A 106 5.66 5.93 -29.17
N ASN A 107 6.58 6.51 -28.40
CA ASN A 107 7.22 7.78 -28.76
C ASN A 107 8.09 7.66 -30.03
N LYS A 108 8.62 6.47 -30.34
CA LYS A 108 9.37 6.24 -31.57
C LYS A 108 8.46 6.26 -32.81
N VAL A 109 7.25 5.70 -32.70
CA VAL A 109 6.27 5.66 -33.81
C VAL A 109 5.48 6.97 -33.91
N HIS A 110 5.19 7.60 -32.79
CA HIS A 110 4.42 8.84 -32.68
C HIS A 110 5.22 9.93 -31.97
N PRO A 111 6.23 10.54 -32.62
CA PRO A 111 7.06 11.61 -32.02
C PRO A 111 6.35 12.97 -31.89
N GLY A 112 5.08 13.05 -32.29
CA GLY A 112 4.27 14.27 -32.31
C GLY A 112 3.43 14.50 -31.04
N PRO A 113 2.44 15.42 -31.09
CA PRO A 113 1.54 15.66 -29.97
C PRO A 113 0.80 14.38 -29.54
N PRO A 114 0.30 14.31 -28.30
CA PRO A 114 -0.36 13.11 -27.77
C PRO A 114 -1.48 12.63 -28.71
N ALA A 115 -1.22 11.53 -29.41
CA ALA A 115 -2.20 10.91 -30.29
C ALA A 115 -3.16 10.02 -29.48
N LEU A 116 -4.42 9.94 -29.94
CA LEU A 116 -5.38 9.01 -29.39
C LEU A 116 -4.86 7.58 -29.59
N LYS A 117 -4.84 6.78 -28.52
CA LYS A 117 -4.41 5.38 -28.56
C LYS A 117 -5.60 4.51 -28.96
N THR A 118 -5.52 3.87 -30.11
CA THR A 118 -6.59 3.07 -30.69
C THR A 118 -6.21 1.59 -30.72
N PRO A 119 -7.17 0.65 -30.68
CA PRO A 119 -6.88 -0.79 -30.79
C PRO A 119 -6.18 -1.19 -32.09
N GLN A 120 -6.22 -0.34 -33.12
CA GLN A 120 -5.56 -0.54 -34.40
C GLN A 120 -4.05 -0.26 -34.35
N ASP A 121 -3.56 0.41 -33.31
CA ASP A 121 -2.14 0.66 -33.13
C ASP A 121 -1.40 -0.63 -32.77
N GLU A 122 -0.30 -0.91 -33.48
CA GLU A 122 0.53 -2.10 -33.24
C GLU A 122 1.03 -2.20 -31.78
N ILE A 123 1.21 -1.06 -31.12
CA ILE A 123 1.72 -0.94 -29.75
C ILE A 123 0.59 -1.01 -28.70
N PHE A 124 -0.67 -0.98 -29.14
CA PHE A 124 -1.84 -0.95 -28.24
C PHE A 124 -1.82 -2.09 -27.23
N GLY A 125 -1.48 -3.30 -27.67
CA GLY A 125 -1.39 -4.46 -26.78
C GLY A 125 -0.44 -4.24 -25.60
N LEU A 126 0.74 -3.67 -25.83
CA LEU A 126 1.71 -3.39 -24.76
C LEU A 126 1.21 -2.29 -23.82
N MET A 127 0.58 -1.24 -24.35
CA MET A 127 0.01 -0.16 -23.52
C MET A 127 -1.15 -0.67 -22.67
N PHE A 128 -2.05 -1.46 -23.28
CA PHE A 128 -3.17 -2.10 -22.60
C PHE A 128 -2.68 -3.05 -21.51
N SER A 129 -1.67 -3.89 -21.79
CA SER A 129 -1.08 -4.77 -20.78
C SER A 129 -0.47 -3.99 -19.62
N SER A 130 0.26 -2.89 -19.88
CA SER A 130 0.80 -2.06 -18.79
C SER A 130 -0.32 -1.46 -17.91
N ALA A 131 -1.37 -0.91 -18.53
CA ALA A 131 -2.51 -0.37 -17.79
C ALA A 131 -3.24 -1.47 -17.01
N PHE A 132 -3.46 -2.63 -17.63
CA PHE A 132 -4.09 -3.77 -16.98
C PHE A 132 -3.32 -4.21 -15.74
N PHE A 133 -2.00 -4.38 -15.83
CA PHE A 133 -1.18 -4.75 -14.67
C PHE A 133 -1.20 -3.69 -13.57
N GLU A 134 -1.21 -2.40 -13.93
CA GLU A 134 -1.34 -1.29 -12.98
C GLU A 134 -2.67 -1.39 -12.20
N TRP A 135 -3.79 -1.55 -12.89
CA TRP A 135 -5.11 -1.63 -12.26
C TRP A 135 -5.30 -2.91 -11.44
N VAL A 136 -4.79 -4.05 -11.90
CA VAL A 136 -4.82 -5.31 -11.13
C VAL A 136 -3.97 -5.18 -9.87
N MET A 137 -2.79 -4.56 -9.96
CA MET A 137 -1.92 -4.29 -8.82
C MET A 137 -2.61 -3.38 -7.80
N TYR A 138 -3.23 -2.30 -8.26
CA TYR A 138 -3.97 -1.39 -7.39
C TYR A 138 -5.18 -2.07 -6.73
N GLY A 139 -5.92 -2.88 -7.47
CA GLY A 139 -7.00 -3.71 -6.92
C GLY A 139 -6.50 -4.71 -5.88
N ALA A 140 -5.33 -5.33 -6.09
CA ALA A 140 -4.69 -6.23 -5.13
C ALA A 140 -4.25 -5.48 -3.86
N PHE A 141 -3.69 -4.27 -3.99
CA PHE A 141 -3.35 -3.41 -2.86
C PHE A 141 -4.60 -3.02 -2.03
N LEU A 142 -5.69 -2.60 -2.67
CA LEU A 142 -6.94 -2.31 -1.98
C LEU A 142 -7.53 -3.55 -1.28
N SER A 143 -7.45 -4.71 -1.94
CA SER A 143 -7.88 -5.99 -1.37
C SER A 143 -7.04 -6.35 -0.13
N PHE A 144 -5.72 -6.14 -0.18
CA PHE A 144 -4.85 -6.25 0.99
C PHE A 144 -5.31 -5.34 2.14
N MET A 145 -5.60 -4.07 1.87
CA MET A 145 -6.09 -3.14 2.90
C MET A 145 -7.42 -3.62 3.52
N SER A 146 -8.32 -4.18 2.71
CA SER A 146 -9.60 -4.69 3.21
C SER A 146 -9.46 -5.87 4.19
N THR A 147 -8.33 -6.59 4.18
CA THR A 147 -8.08 -7.68 5.14
C THR A 147 -8.06 -7.18 6.58
N PHE A 148 -7.61 -5.94 6.82
CA PHE A 148 -7.60 -5.34 8.16
C PHE A 148 -9.01 -5.01 8.65
N SER A 149 -9.95 -4.71 7.76
CA SER A 149 -11.35 -4.46 8.14
C SER A 149 -12.00 -5.66 8.83
N VAL A 150 -11.55 -6.89 8.54
CA VAL A 150 -12.02 -8.11 9.20
C VAL A 150 -11.50 -8.21 10.63
N GLU A 151 -10.25 -7.79 10.87
CA GLU A 151 -9.65 -7.76 12.20
C GLU A 151 -10.21 -6.63 13.05
N PHE A 152 -10.48 -5.47 12.43
CA PHE A 152 -11.04 -4.32 13.15
C PHE A 152 -12.43 -4.59 13.75
N ARG A 153 -13.19 -5.55 13.21
CA ARG A 153 -14.48 -5.97 13.77
C ARG A 153 -14.37 -6.66 15.14
N LYS A 154 -13.17 -7.10 15.55
CA LYS A 154 -12.95 -7.85 16.78
C LYS A 154 -12.42 -7.01 17.95
N PHE A 155 -12.23 -5.70 17.78
CA PHE A 155 -11.77 -4.86 18.89
C PHE A 155 -12.91 -4.61 19.88
N HIS A 156 -12.65 -4.95 21.14
CA HIS A 156 -13.48 -4.54 22.26
C HIS A 156 -12.87 -3.27 22.88
N LEU A 157 -13.62 -2.17 22.85
CA LEU A 157 -13.24 -0.93 23.51
C LEU A 157 -13.60 -1.04 25.00
N THR A 158 -12.62 -1.18 25.88
CA THR A 158 -12.84 -1.10 27.34
C THR A 158 -12.65 0.35 27.78
N ILE A 159 -13.75 1.03 28.12
CA ILE A 159 -13.70 2.38 28.69
C ILE A 159 -13.60 2.24 30.21
N GLY A 160 -12.46 2.60 30.78
CA GLY A 160 -12.31 2.76 32.23
C GLY A 160 -12.91 4.10 32.67
N VAL A 161 -14.06 4.07 33.34
CA VAL A 161 -14.64 5.26 33.98
C VAL A 161 -14.10 5.33 35.40
N VAL A 162 -13.30 6.35 35.70
CA VAL A 162 -12.87 6.63 37.08
C VAL A 162 -13.76 7.74 37.63
N PRO A 163 -14.50 7.51 38.73
CA PRO A 163 -15.31 8.55 39.34
C PRO A 163 -14.43 9.66 39.91
N VAL A 164 -14.81 10.91 39.67
CA VAL A 164 -14.07 12.11 40.11
C VAL A 164 -13.84 12.14 41.62
N SER A 165 -14.78 11.59 42.42
CA SER A 165 -14.68 11.59 43.89
C SER A 165 -13.54 10.72 44.43
N ALA A 166 -13.15 9.64 43.73
CA ALA A 166 -12.10 8.73 44.19
C ALA A 166 -10.70 9.39 44.20
N LYS A 167 -10.55 10.54 43.54
CA LYS A 167 -9.30 11.32 43.54
C LYS A 167 -9.16 12.22 44.77
N CYS A 168 -10.26 12.61 45.42
CA CYS A 168 -10.22 13.43 46.64
C CYS A 168 -9.91 12.62 47.91
N ASP A 169 -10.21 11.33 47.93
CA ASP A 169 -10.01 10.49 49.13
C ASP A 169 -8.58 9.93 49.25
N GLN A 170 -7.72 10.13 48.25
CA GLN A 170 -6.31 9.67 48.28
C GLN A 170 -5.31 10.78 48.65
N ASP A 171 -5.76 12.03 48.71
CA ASP A 171 -4.93 13.21 49.03
C ASP A 171 -5.13 13.72 50.48
N ASN A 172 -5.80 12.93 51.35
CA ASN A 172 -5.94 13.15 52.80
C ASN A 172 -5.32 11.98 53.58
#